data_AF-A0A949XAX5-F1
#
_entry.id   AF-A0A949XAX5-F1
#
_cell.length_a   1.000
_cell.length_b   1.000
_cell.length_c   1.000
_cell.angle_alpha   90.00
_cell.angle_beta   90.00
_cell.angle_gamma   90.00
#
_symmetry.space_group_name_H-M   'P 1'
#
loop_
_entity.id
_entity.type
_entity.pdbx_description
1 polymer ?
#
loop_
_entity_poly.entity_id
_entity_poly.type
_entity_poly.pdbx_seq_one_letter_code
_entity_poly.pdbx_strand_id
1 'polypeptide(L)'
;MNSSVETYQKRLRDELSLVEQEIESHNQQIETLNTRLDGLKRALELCDSEQSAVAELLRTGVPGLALAAVKPSKASANSAQKAAPSRKAAPMQRQPAAVMRNAQRGAKAAMPRARAGSNGMMKRVDMIAMALKRHPRLTVRELIAALDREFGWKCGESNLTAHLYTNPDRFAHTKANRAGKQLVTWLLR
;
A
#
# COMPACT_ATOMS: atom_id res chain seq x y z
N MET A 1 38.27 -39.43 11.56
CA MET A 1 37.19 -38.56 12.09
C MET A 1 37.41 -37.08 11.81
N ASN A 2 38.66 -36.59 11.68
CA ASN A 2 38.95 -35.16 11.48
C ASN A 2 38.46 -34.59 10.14
N SER A 3 38.48 -35.37 9.05
CA SER A 3 38.07 -34.87 7.72
C SER A 3 36.59 -34.46 7.64
N SER A 4 35.70 -35.14 8.37
CA SER A 4 34.28 -34.79 8.36
C SER A 4 34.03 -33.45 9.05
N VAL A 5 34.68 -33.21 10.20
CA VAL A 5 34.57 -31.94 10.93
C VAL A 5 35.08 -30.77 10.10
N GLU A 6 36.22 -30.93 9.41
CA GLU A 6 36.77 -29.92 8.51
C GLU A 6 35.82 -29.59 7.35
N THR A 7 35.17 -30.59 6.76
CA THR A 7 34.17 -30.36 5.69
C THR A 7 32.94 -29.60 6.18
N TYR A 8 32.44 -29.89 7.39
CA TYR A 8 31.32 -29.15 7.98
C TYR A 8 31.71 -27.70 8.30
N GLN A 9 32.90 -27.47 8.86
CA GLN A 9 33.41 -26.13 9.13
C GLN A 9 33.61 -25.31 7.86
N LYS A 10 34.01 -25.96 6.75
CA LYS A 10 34.10 -25.29 5.46
C LYS A 10 32.71 -24.89 4.95
N ARG A 11 31.74 -25.80 4.96
CA ARG A 11 30.36 -25.51 4.54
C ARG A 11 29.74 -24.36 5.33
N LEU A 12 29.92 -24.36 6.66
CA LEU A 12 29.41 -23.29 7.51
C LEU A 12 30.03 -21.93 7.16
N ARG A 13 31.34 -21.89 6.85
CA ARG A 13 32.00 -20.65 6.39
C ARG A 13 31.45 -20.17 5.06
N ASP A 14 31.23 -21.09 4.12
CA ASP A 14 30.68 -20.75 2.80
C ASP A 14 29.24 -20.21 2.93
N GLU A 15 28.40 -20.85 3.75
CA GLU A 15 27.03 -20.38 4.03
C GLU A 15 27.01 -19.02 4.73
N LEU A 16 27.90 -18.80 5.70
CA LEU A 16 28.01 -17.53 6.43
C LEU A 16 28.43 -16.41 5.47
N SER A 17 29.40 -16.66 4.60
CA SER A 17 29.82 -15.69 3.58
C SER A 17 28.71 -15.34 2.59
N LEU A 18 27.87 -16.31 2.20
CA LEU A 18 26.73 -16.08 1.32
C LEU A 18 25.66 -15.21 2.01
N VAL A 19 25.37 -15.49 3.28
CA VAL A 19 24.42 -14.69 4.08
C VAL A 19 24.94 -13.26 4.28
N GLU A 20 26.23 -13.09 4.57
CA GLU A 20 26.85 -11.76 4.68
C GLU A 20 26.72 -10.97 3.38
N GLN A 21 26.95 -11.62 2.23
CA GLN A 21 26.79 -10.98 0.92
C GLN A 21 25.33 -10.59 0.65
N GLU A 22 24.37 -11.42 1.04
CA GLU A 22 22.94 -11.12 0.89
C GLU A 22 22.51 -9.96 1.79
N ILE A 23 23.01 -9.90 3.03
CA ILE A 23 22.77 -8.78 3.96
C ILE A 23 23.32 -7.48 3.37
N GLU A 24 24.55 -7.50 2.86
CA GLU A 24 25.19 -6.34 2.24
C GLU A 24 24.41 -5.84 1.02
N SER A 25 23.96 -6.77 0.16
CA SER A 25 23.13 -6.45 -1.00
C SER A 25 21.81 -5.78 -0.58
N HIS A 26 21.13 -6.32 0.43
CA HIS A 26 19.88 -5.74 0.93
C HIS A 26 20.10 -4.36 1.57
N ASN A 27 21.20 -4.15 2.30
CA ASN A 27 21.53 -2.84 2.88
C ASN A 27 21.70 -1.78 1.79
N GLN A 28 22.40 -2.10 0.70
CA GLN A 28 22.57 -1.19 -0.44
C GLN A 28 21.25 -0.86 -1.13
N GLN A 29 20.35 -1.85 -1.25
CA GLN A 29 18.99 -1.61 -1.78
C GLN A 29 18.19 -0.67 -0.88
N ILE A 30 18.26 -0.84 0.44
CA ILE A 30 17.60 0.03 1.42
C ILE A 30 18.12 1.46 1.30
N GLU A 31 19.43 1.66 1.21
CA GLU A 31 20.05 2.98 1.07
C GLU A 31 19.62 3.69 -0.22
N THR A 32 19.58 2.94 -1.33
CA THR A 32 19.08 3.44 -2.62
C THR A 32 17.61 3.87 -2.52
N LEU A 33 16.77 3.06 -1.87
CA LEU A 33 15.35 3.37 -1.66
C LEU A 33 15.15 4.59 -0.76
N ASN A 34 15.95 4.72 0.31
CA ASN A 34 15.90 5.88 1.20
C ASN A 34 16.26 7.17 0.45
N THR A 35 17.31 7.16 -0.37
CA THR A 35 17.69 8.31 -1.18
C THR A 35 16.58 8.72 -2.15
N ARG A 36 15.92 7.75 -2.79
CA ARG A 36 14.78 8.01 -3.67
C ARG A 36 13.59 8.59 -2.89
N LEU A 37 13.32 8.06 -1.71
CA LEU A 37 12.24 8.52 -0.84
C LEU A 37 12.46 9.96 -0.39
N ASP A 38 13.68 10.34 -0.04
CA ASP A 38 14.02 11.73 0.33
C ASP A 38 13.98 12.69 -0.87
N GLY A 39 14.31 12.20 -2.08
CA GLY A 39 14.06 12.93 -3.32
C GLY A 39 12.57 13.22 -3.55
N LEU A 40 11.71 12.22 -3.33
CA LEU A 40 10.26 12.36 -3.49
C LEU A 40 9.64 13.30 -2.45
N LYS A 41 10.11 13.27 -1.20
CA LYS A 41 9.67 14.23 -0.16
C LYS A 41 9.96 15.68 -0.57
N ARG A 42 11.19 15.95 -1.03
CA ARG A 42 11.56 17.30 -1.52
C ARG A 42 10.73 17.75 -2.72
N ALA A 43 10.43 16.83 -3.65
CA ALA A 43 9.58 17.15 -4.79
C ALA A 43 8.14 17.48 -4.35
N LEU A 44 7.60 16.78 -3.36
CA LEU A 44 6.29 17.05 -2.79
C LEU A 44 6.24 18.43 -2.12
N GLU A 45 7.25 18.76 -1.30
CA GLU A 45 7.39 20.08 -0.68
C GLU A 45 7.45 21.22 -1.71
N LEU A 46 8.14 21.00 -2.83
CA LEU A 46 8.21 21.96 -3.93
C LEU A 46 6.83 22.13 -4.59
N CYS A 47 6.14 21.04 -4.91
CA CYS A 47 4.80 21.10 -5.49
C CYS A 47 3.79 21.81 -4.58
N ASP A 48 3.84 21.57 -3.27
CA ASP A 48 2.98 22.24 -2.30
C ASP A 48 3.27 23.75 -2.25
N SER A 49 4.56 24.12 -2.32
CA SER A 49 4.99 25.53 -2.37
C SER A 49 4.54 26.23 -3.65
N GLU A 50 4.66 25.56 -4.80
CA GLU A 50 4.19 26.06 -6.10
C GLU A 50 2.67 26.23 -6.13
N GLN A 51 1.92 25.25 -5.62
CA GLN A 51 0.46 25.35 -5.50
C GLN A 51 0.05 26.54 -4.62
N SER A 52 0.75 26.74 -3.50
CA SER A 52 0.51 27.90 -2.63
C SER A 52 0.81 29.22 -3.35
N ALA A 53 1.91 29.30 -4.11
CA ALA A 53 2.27 30.50 -4.86
C ALA A 53 1.23 30.82 -5.95
N VAL A 54 0.77 29.82 -6.69
CA VAL A 54 -0.29 29.98 -7.70
C VAL A 54 -1.61 30.42 -7.06
N ALA A 55 -1.98 29.84 -5.91
CA ALA A 55 -3.18 30.25 -5.19
C ALA A 55 -3.12 31.72 -4.75
N GLU A 56 -1.96 32.18 -4.27
CA GLU A 56 -1.77 33.59 -3.90
C GLU A 56 -1.78 34.53 -5.12
N LEU A 57 -1.18 34.13 -6.25
CA LEU A 57 -1.28 34.87 -7.51
C LEU A 57 -2.73 34.99 -8.00
N LEU A 58 -3.53 33.92 -7.92
CA LEU A 58 -4.95 33.98 -8.28
C LEU A 58 -5.75 34.87 -7.33
N ARG A 59 -5.43 34.86 -6.03
CA ARG A 59 -6.06 35.72 -5.03
C ARG A 59 -5.74 37.21 -5.25
N THR A 60 -4.53 37.51 -5.70
CA THR A 60 -4.05 38.90 -5.84
C THR A 60 -4.21 39.47 -7.25
N GLY A 61 -4.27 38.62 -8.27
CA GLY A 61 -4.24 39.00 -9.68
C GLY A 61 -5.59 39.33 -10.33
N VAL A 62 -6.72 39.13 -9.65
CA VAL A 62 -8.05 39.43 -10.22
C VAL A 62 -8.91 40.26 -9.25
N PRO A 63 -8.85 41.60 -9.30
CA PRO A 63 -9.90 42.42 -8.72
C PRO A 63 -11.15 42.29 -9.61
N GLY A 64 -12.08 41.39 -9.29
CA GLY A 64 -13.42 41.39 -9.89
C GLY A 64 -14.09 40.05 -10.20
N LEU A 65 -13.42 38.90 -10.08
CA LEU A 65 -14.05 37.59 -10.23
C LEU A 65 -13.96 36.82 -8.92
N ALA A 66 -14.92 37.09 -8.03
CA ALA A 66 -15.22 36.24 -6.89
C ALA A 66 -15.81 34.91 -7.41
N LEU A 67 -14.97 34.01 -7.92
CA LEU A 67 -15.34 32.62 -8.06
C LEU A 67 -15.46 32.04 -6.65
N ALA A 68 -16.65 31.55 -6.34
CA ALA A 68 -17.04 31.02 -5.04
C ALA A 68 -15.94 30.11 -4.45
N ALA A 69 -15.56 30.43 -3.22
CA ALA A 69 -14.56 29.74 -2.43
C ALA A 69 -14.79 28.22 -2.42
N VAL A 70 -13.93 27.48 -3.12
CA VAL A 70 -13.76 26.05 -2.90
C VAL A 70 -13.06 25.92 -1.55
N LYS A 71 -13.82 25.55 -0.52
CA LYS A 71 -13.30 25.24 0.81
C LYS A 71 -12.27 24.11 0.70
N PRO A 72 -10.99 24.33 1.08
CA PRO A 72 -10.09 23.21 1.31
C PRO A 72 -10.55 22.49 2.58
N SER A 73 -11.01 21.25 2.43
CA SER A 73 -11.25 20.37 3.58
C SER A 73 -9.90 20.06 4.24
N LYS A 74 -9.56 20.82 5.28
CA LYS A 74 -8.53 20.44 6.25
C LYS A 74 -9.03 19.21 6.99
N ALA A 75 -8.59 18.02 6.57
CA ALA A 75 -8.65 16.84 7.41
C ALA A 75 -7.65 17.04 8.56
N SER A 76 -8.24 17.24 9.74
CA SER A 76 -7.67 17.33 11.07
C SER A 76 -6.43 16.45 11.28
N ALA A 77 -5.28 17.12 11.47
CA ALA A 77 -4.15 16.59 12.23
C ALA A 77 -4.42 16.93 13.71
N ASN A 78 -4.86 15.96 14.50
CA ASN A 78 -4.88 16.12 15.96
C ASN A 78 -3.49 15.87 16.52
N SER A 79 -2.99 16.94 17.12
CA SER A 79 -1.73 17.09 17.81
C SER A 79 -1.64 16.23 19.07
N ALA A 80 -0.41 15.80 19.33
CA ALA A 80 0.04 15.24 20.58
C ALA A 80 -0.08 16.26 21.73
N GLN A 81 -0.53 15.80 22.90
CA GLN A 81 -0.28 16.44 24.19
C GLN A 81 0.08 15.39 25.27
N LYS A 82 1.39 15.37 25.58
CA LYS A 82 2.03 15.51 26.91
C LYS A 82 1.75 14.49 28.06
N ALA A 83 2.87 13.94 28.55
CA ALA A 83 3.19 13.10 29.73
C ALA A 83 2.41 13.40 31.05
N ALA A 84 1.83 12.41 31.76
CA ALA A 84 2.36 11.45 32.79
C ALA A 84 2.27 11.98 34.25
N PRO A 85 2.36 11.18 35.36
CA PRO A 85 2.13 9.73 35.62
C PRO A 85 1.20 9.47 36.85
N SER A 86 0.81 8.20 37.14
CA SER A 86 0.57 7.68 38.51
C SER A 86 0.30 6.16 38.54
N ARG A 87 0.99 5.46 39.45
CA ARG A 87 0.93 4.00 39.74
C ARG A 87 -0.25 3.65 40.65
N LYS A 88 -0.90 2.48 40.46
CA LYS A 88 -0.92 1.32 41.39
C LYS A 88 -2.09 0.32 41.12
N ALA A 89 -1.70 -0.96 41.07
CA ALA A 89 -2.36 -2.19 41.57
C ALA A 89 -3.74 -2.66 41.07
N ALA A 90 -3.77 -3.94 40.64
CA ALA A 90 -4.91 -4.87 40.45
C ALA A 90 -5.51 -5.34 41.81
N PRO A 91 -6.55 -6.22 41.94
CA PRO A 91 -7.12 -7.18 40.97
C PRO A 91 -8.66 -7.48 41.03
N MET A 92 -9.09 -8.44 40.19
CA MET A 92 -10.12 -9.49 40.42
C MET A 92 -11.64 -9.30 40.13
N GLN A 93 -12.12 -10.21 39.25
CA GLN A 93 -13.34 -11.05 39.35
C GLN A 93 -14.75 -10.63 38.82
N ARG A 94 -15.23 -11.51 37.91
CA ARG A 94 -16.61 -12.08 37.70
C ARG A 94 -17.72 -11.28 36.97
N GLN A 95 -17.98 -11.73 35.73
CA GLN A 95 -19.22 -12.02 34.95
C GLN A 95 -20.63 -11.69 35.54
N PRO A 96 -21.76 -11.88 34.78
CA PRO A 96 -22.19 -11.31 33.49
C PRO A 96 -23.69 -10.86 33.53
N ALA A 97 -24.27 -10.55 32.35
CA ALA A 97 -25.70 -10.38 32.01
C ALA A 97 -26.38 -9.03 32.36
N ALA A 98 -27.41 -8.53 31.68
CA ALA A 98 -27.91 -8.54 30.30
C ALA A 98 -29.16 -7.61 30.31
N VAL A 99 -29.56 -7.06 29.15
CA VAL A 99 -30.93 -6.52 28.82
C VAL A 99 -31.23 -5.11 29.41
N MET A 100 -31.71 -4.03 28.74
CA MET A 100 -32.56 -3.75 27.54
C MET A 100 -32.00 -2.55 26.74
N ARG A 101 -31.93 -2.62 25.40
CA ARG A 101 -32.93 -2.12 24.41
C ARG A 101 -33.43 -0.69 24.63
N ASN A 102 -32.93 0.24 23.80
CA ASN A 102 -33.82 1.15 23.09
C ASN A 102 -33.29 1.37 21.67
N ALA A 103 -34.18 1.13 20.71
CA ALA A 103 -33.93 1.20 19.28
C ALA A 103 -34.38 2.56 18.75
N GLN A 104 -33.54 3.23 17.97
CA GLN A 104 -34.04 4.15 16.95
C GLN A 104 -33.20 4.07 15.67
N ARG A 105 -33.86 3.41 14.71
CA ARG A 105 -33.68 3.28 13.26
C ARG A 105 -32.80 4.33 12.55
N GLY A 106 -31.89 3.78 11.74
CA GLY A 106 -31.33 4.40 10.53
C GLY A 106 -30.74 3.31 9.64
N ALA A 107 -31.60 2.57 8.93
CA ALA A 107 -31.20 1.46 8.07
C ALA A 107 -30.74 1.96 6.70
N LYS A 108 -29.53 1.57 6.28
CA LYS A 108 -29.25 1.05 4.91
C LYS A 108 -27.88 0.36 4.87
N ALA A 109 -27.95 -0.96 4.68
CA ALA A 109 -26.91 -1.88 4.22
C ALA A 109 -25.59 -1.99 5.01
N ALA A 110 -25.66 -2.58 6.20
CA ALA A 110 -24.52 -3.29 6.78
C ALA A 110 -24.29 -4.58 5.95
N MET A 111 -23.30 -4.54 5.05
CA MET A 111 -22.76 -5.76 4.46
C MET A 111 -21.98 -6.54 5.52
N PRO A 112 -22.10 -7.87 5.58
CA PRO A 112 -21.43 -8.68 6.58
C PRO A 112 -19.91 -8.58 6.37
N ARG A 113 -19.23 -8.04 7.36
CA ARG A 113 -17.78 -7.98 7.45
C ARG A 113 -17.26 -9.35 7.89
N ALA A 114 -17.23 -10.28 6.94
CA ALA A 114 -16.49 -11.54 6.95
C ALA A 114 -16.21 -11.86 5.47
N ARG A 115 -14.98 -12.02 4.98
CA ARG A 115 -13.92 -12.90 5.47
C ARG A 115 -12.55 -12.34 5.09
N ALA A 116 -11.81 -11.84 6.07
CA ALA A 116 -10.35 -11.90 6.02
C ALA A 116 -9.97 -13.30 6.50
N GLY A 117 -9.90 -14.27 5.59
CA GLY A 117 -9.60 -15.64 5.97
C GLY A 117 -9.84 -16.63 4.84
N SER A 118 -8.87 -16.73 3.93
CA SER A 118 -8.61 -17.94 3.12
C SER A 118 -7.42 -17.77 2.17
N ASN A 119 -6.97 -16.55 1.89
CA ASN A 119 -5.95 -16.32 0.84
C ASN A 119 -4.51 -16.34 1.37
N GLY A 120 -4.31 -16.75 2.62
CA GLY A 120 -3.00 -16.76 3.28
C GLY A 120 -1.94 -17.66 2.64
N MET A 121 -2.34 -18.57 1.73
CA MET A 121 -1.39 -19.41 0.99
C MET A 121 -1.15 -19.01 -0.46
N MET A 122 -1.95 -18.11 -1.03
CA MET A 122 -1.80 -17.75 -2.45
C MET A 122 -0.88 -16.54 -2.61
N LYS A 123 0.21 -16.69 -3.37
CA LYS A 123 1.10 -15.57 -3.64
C LYS A 123 0.35 -14.51 -4.45
N ARG A 124 0.66 -13.23 -4.19
CA ARG A 124 0.02 -12.08 -4.88
C ARG A 124 0.09 -12.20 -6.39
N VAL A 125 1.22 -12.66 -6.92
CA VAL A 125 1.42 -12.89 -8.37
C VAL A 125 0.45 -13.94 -8.91
N ASP A 126 0.17 -14.99 -8.16
CA ASP A 126 -0.76 -16.04 -8.59
C ASP A 126 -2.21 -15.57 -8.52
N MET A 127 -2.55 -14.71 -7.55
CA MET A 127 -3.86 -14.05 -7.49
C MET A 127 -4.10 -13.16 -8.72
N ILE A 128 -3.09 -12.37 -9.09
CA ILE A 128 -3.11 -11.54 -10.31
C ILE A 128 -3.29 -12.41 -11.56
N ALA A 129 -2.52 -13.50 -11.64
CA ALA A 129 -2.61 -14.43 -12.77
C ALA A 129 -3.99 -15.08 -12.89
N MET A 130 -4.61 -15.47 -11.77
CA MET A 130 -5.97 -16.02 -11.80
C MET A 130 -7.03 -15.00 -12.19
N ALA A 131 -6.93 -13.76 -11.69
CA ALA A 131 -7.84 -12.69 -12.09
C ALA A 131 -7.74 -12.42 -13.61
N LEU A 132 -6.52 -12.34 -14.14
CA LEU A 132 -6.28 -12.15 -15.58
C LEU A 132 -6.66 -13.36 -16.43
N LYS A 133 -6.60 -14.58 -15.88
CA LYS A 133 -7.05 -15.81 -16.56
C LYS A 133 -8.56 -15.84 -16.70
N ARG A 134 -9.31 -15.39 -15.69
CA ARG A 134 -10.79 -15.29 -15.75
C ARG A 134 -11.24 -14.12 -16.61
N HIS A 135 -10.51 -13.02 -16.55
CA HIS A 135 -10.82 -11.77 -17.22
C HIS A 135 -9.59 -11.26 -17.96
N PRO A 136 -9.40 -11.65 -19.23
CA PRO A 136 -8.28 -11.15 -20.01
C PRO A 136 -8.49 -9.69 -20.41
N ARG A 137 -7.40 -8.94 -20.56
CA ARG A 137 -7.38 -7.53 -21.02
C ARG A 137 -8.03 -6.54 -20.06
N LEU A 138 -7.83 -6.73 -18.76
CA LEU A 138 -8.26 -5.75 -17.76
C LEU A 138 -7.30 -4.57 -17.68
N THR A 139 -7.84 -3.36 -17.51
CA THR A 139 -7.05 -2.21 -17.06
C THR A 139 -6.63 -2.38 -15.60
N VAL A 140 -5.64 -1.60 -15.14
CA VAL A 140 -5.17 -1.65 -13.75
C VAL A 140 -6.33 -1.42 -12.76
N ARG A 141 -7.23 -0.47 -13.04
CA ARG A 141 -8.39 -0.16 -12.19
C ARG A 141 -9.37 -1.31 -12.10
N GLU A 142 -9.68 -1.94 -13.24
CA GLU A 142 -10.59 -3.08 -13.27
C GLU A 142 -9.97 -4.30 -12.60
N LEU A 143 -8.66 -4.50 -12.75
CA LEU A 143 -7.93 -5.57 -12.10
C LEU A 143 -7.90 -5.40 -10.57
N ILE A 144 -7.76 -4.18 -10.05
CA ILE A 144 -7.92 -3.91 -8.60
C ILE A 144 -9.32 -4.30 -8.13
N ALA A 145 -10.35 -3.91 -8.87
CA ALA A 145 -11.73 -4.24 -8.51
C ALA A 145 -11.99 -5.76 -8.55
N ALA A 146 -11.41 -6.48 -9.52
CA ALA A 146 -11.48 -7.92 -9.61
C ALA A 146 -10.76 -8.60 -8.43
N LEU A 147 -9.58 -8.10 -8.04
CA LEU A 147 -8.81 -8.65 -6.93
C LEU A 147 -9.48 -8.43 -5.56
N ASP A 148 -10.13 -7.29 -5.36
CA ASP A 148 -10.94 -7.04 -4.15
C ASP A 148 -12.19 -7.93 -4.14
N ARG A 149 -12.87 -8.09 -5.28
CA ARG A 149 -14.08 -8.93 -5.37
C ARG A 149 -13.80 -10.42 -5.20
N GLU A 150 -12.78 -10.94 -5.87
CA GLU A 150 -12.49 -12.38 -5.90
C GLU A 150 -11.65 -12.85 -4.72
N PHE A 151 -10.77 -11.98 -4.22
CA PHE A 151 -9.79 -12.35 -3.21
C PHE A 151 -9.78 -11.43 -1.98
N GLY A 152 -10.66 -10.43 -1.90
CA GLY A 152 -10.63 -9.44 -0.81
C GLY A 152 -9.31 -8.69 -0.72
N TRP A 153 -8.51 -8.67 -1.79
CA TRP A 153 -7.20 -8.04 -1.78
C TRP A 153 -7.32 -6.58 -2.18
N LYS A 154 -7.17 -5.71 -1.18
CA LYS A 154 -7.10 -4.26 -1.38
C LYS A 154 -5.68 -3.85 -1.72
N CYS A 155 -5.46 -3.43 -2.95
CA CYS A 155 -4.19 -2.87 -3.41
C CYS A 155 -4.42 -1.55 -4.18
N GLY A 156 -3.44 -0.65 -4.09
CA GLY A 156 -3.43 0.58 -4.89
C GLY A 156 -2.83 0.37 -6.28
N GLU A 157 -3.09 1.31 -7.19
CA GLU A 157 -2.60 1.27 -8.58
C GLU A 157 -1.08 1.13 -8.64
N SER A 158 -0.32 1.87 -7.84
CA SER A 158 1.15 1.81 -7.81
C SER A 158 1.67 0.42 -7.40
N ASN A 159 1.09 -0.19 -6.38
CA ASN A 159 1.49 -1.51 -5.88
C ASN A 159 1.18 -2.62 -6.88
N LEU A 160 -0.02 -2.60 -7.47
CA LEU A 160 -0.39 -3.57 -8.49
C LEU A 160 0.47 -3.43 -9.75
N THR A 161 0.71 -2.18 -10.19
CA THR A 161 1.54 -1.88 -11.34
C THR A 161 2.98 -2.34 -11.12
N ALA A 162 3.54 -2.15 -9.92
CA ALA A 162 4.85 -2.70 -9.57
C ALA A 162 4.91 -4.22 -9.75
N HIS A 163 3.95 -4.96 -9.19
CA HIS A 163 3.90 -6.42 -9.36
C HIS A 163 3.81 -6.86 -10.83
N LEU A 164 3.06 -6.12 -11.64
CA LEU A 164 2.90 -6.41 -13.07
C LEU A 164 4.20 -6.15 -13.87
N TYR A 165 4.93 -5.08 -13.56
CA TYR A 165 6.20 -4.77 -14.24
C TYR A 165 7.40 -5.59 -13.73
N THR A 166 7.40 -6.02 -12.48
CA THR A 166 8.47 -6.88 -11.91
C THR A 166 8.39 -8.33 -12.42
N ASN A 167 7.27 -8.76 -13.00
CA ASN A 167 7.08 -10.11 -13.55
C ASN A 167 6.75 -10.06 -15.05
N PRO A 168 7.68 -9.58 -15.91
CA PRO A 168 7.42 -9.40 -17.34
C PRO A 168 7.30 -10.74 -18.10
N ASP A 169 7.83 -11.82 -17.54
CA ASP A 169 7.71 -13.19 -18.04
C ASP A 169 6.25 -13.70 -17.95
N ARG A 170 5.53 -13.31 -16.90
CA ARG A 170 4.16 -13.78 -16.63
C ARG A 170 3.06 -12.85 -17.15
N PHE A 171 3.32 -11.55 -17.21
CA PHE A 171 2.29 -10.57 -17.59
C PHE A 171 2.73 -9.77 -18.82
N ALA A 172 1.81 -9.62 -19.76
CA ALA A 172 1.95 -8.72 -20.89
C ALA A 172 0.96 -7.57 -20.78
N HIS A 173 1.32 -6.42 -21.35
CA HIS A 173 0.43 -5.27 -21.46
C HIS A 173 0.35 -4.78 -22.89
N THR A 174 -0.77 -4.15 -23.24
CA THR A 174 -0.89 -3.42 -24.50
C THR A 174 0.01 -2.19 -24.49
N LYS A 175 0.58 -1.81 -25.65
CA LYS A 175 1.32 -0.55 -25.77
C LYS A 175 0.33 0.61 -25.66
N ALA A 176 0.66 1.61 -24.85
CA ALA A 176 -0.10 2.86 -24.84
C ALA A 176 0.01 3.51 -26.22
N ASN A 177 -1.13 3.83 -26.83
CA ASN A 177 -1.14 4.59 -28.09
C ASN A 177 -0.69 6.04 -27.79
N ARG A 178 0.15 6.63 -28.66
CA ARG A 178 0.68 8.00 -28.54
C ARG A 178 -0.42 9.07 -28.35
N ALA A 179 -1.65 8.76 -28.77
CA ALA A 179 -2.81 9.62 -28.60
C ALA A 179 -3.51 9.53 -27.23
N GLY A 180 -3.05 8.66 -26.30
CA GLY A 180 -3.65 8.49 -24.96
C GLY A 180 -5.05 7.88 -24.93
N LYS A 181 -5.66 7.61 -26.09
CA LYS A 181 -7.05 7.15 -26.22
C LYS A 181 -7.28 5.69 -25.81
N GLN A 182 -6.22 4.89 -25.72
CA GLN A 182 -6.32 3.46 -25.42
C GLN A 182 -5.66 3.19 -24.07
N LEU A 183 -6.48 2.81 -23.09
CA LEU A 183 -6.03 2.44 -21.75
C LEU A 183 -5.13 1.20 -21.85
N VAL A 184 -4.08 1.19 -21.04
CA VAL A 184 -3.18 0.03 -20.93
C VAL A 184 -3.94 -1.11 -20.28
N THR A 185 -4.05 -2.22 -21.01
CA THR A 185 -4.71 -3.44 -20.54
C THR A 185 -3.66 -4.53 -20.36
N TRP A 186 -3.88 -5.38 -19.36
CA TRP A 186 -2.98 -6.45 -18.97
C TRP A 186 -3.58 -7.81 -19.31
N LEU A 187 -2.72 -8.75 -19.65
CA LEU A 187 -3.06 -10.13 -19.95
C LEU A 187 -1.98 -11.08 -19.42
N LEU A 188 -2.39 -12.31 -19.16
CA LEU A 188 -1.47 -13.39 -18.82
C LEU A 188 -0.75 -13.85 -20.10
N ARG A 189 0.58 -14.02 -20.02
CA ARG A 189 1.39 -14.58 -21.11
C ARG A 189 1.20 -16.09 -21.26
#